data_AF-A1U7P8-F1
#
_entry.id   AF-A1U7P8-F1
#
_cell.length_a   1.000
_cell.length_b   1.000
_cell.length_c   1.000
_cell.angle_alpha   90.00
_cell.angle_beta   90.00
_cell.angle_gamma   90.00
#
_symmetry.space_group_name_H-M   'P 1'
#
loop_
_entity.id
_entity.type
_entity.pdbx_description
1 polymer ?
#
loop_
_entity_poly.entity_id
_entity_poly.type
_entity_poly.pdbx_seq_one_letter_code
_entity_poly.pdbx_strand_id
1 'polypeptide(L)'
;MTTTTRNHVALALVLAPLISATPALGQEHPPSAQEMTQQIIQRSCESYGQSLVSAIRTTAHNLSDRAMLERNQVTLNRVDQQKTIRSILEGIIESEPDAASRQIITNAANDYLRSGRIESFERGLTGLTSACIKARANPQASPSTPQTIEDAPAPNREWRYRDDNQEQTPEQPRRSTLPSRDSYL
;
A
#
# COMPACT_ATOMS: atom_id res chain seq x y z
N MET A 1 68.62 26.26 -59.15
CA MET A 1 68.81 27.72 -59.22
C MET A 1 67.55 28.40 -58.70
N THR A 2 67.71 29.41 -57.83
CA THR A 2 66.79 30.55 -57.50
C THR A 2 65.44 30.25 -56.80
N THR A 3 65.36 30.42 -55.46
CA THR A 3 64.83 31.58 -54.64
C THR A 3 63.30 31.56 -54.40
N THR A 4 62.82 31.41 -53.15
CA THR A 4 62.34 32.46 -52.19
C THR A 4 61.17 33.29 -52.78
N THR A 5 59.96 33.47 -52.22
CA THR A 5 59.57 34.01 -50.90
C THR A 5 58.03 33.99 -50.71
N ARG A 6 57.57 33.64 -49.50
CA ARG A 6 56.45 34.14 -48.66
C ARG A 6 55.40 35.10 -49.27
N ASN A 7 54.10 34.88 -48.97
CA ASN A 7 53.31 35.76 -48.09
C ASN A 7 51.90 35.22 -47.77
N HIS A 8 51.56 35.30 -46.49
CA HIS A 8 50.21 35.11 -45.95
C HIS A 8 49.37 36.36 -46.22
N VAL A 9 48.11 36.19 -46.65
CA VAL A 9 47.04 37.16 -46.37
C VAL A 9 45.83 36.37 -45.92
N ALA A 10 45.56 36.45 -44.61
CA ALA A 10 44.28 36.06 -44.03
C ALA A 10 43.22 37.06 -44.50
N LEU A 11 42.12 36.56 -45.05
CA LEU A 11 40.91 37.34 -45.24
C LEU A 11 39.78 36.66 -44.47
N ALA A 12 39.61 37.08 -43.23
CA ALA A 12 38.46 36.72 -42.41
C ALA A 12 37.24 37.44 -42.99
N LEU A 13 36.32 36.68 -43.60
CA LEU A 13 35.02 37.17 -44.00
C LEU A 13 34.14 37.24 -42.75
N VAL A 14 33.91 38.44 -42.24
CA VAL A 14 32.97 38.71 -41.14
C VAL A 14 31.56 38.55 -41.70
N LEU A 15 30.95 37.38 -41.47
CA LEU A 15 29.50 37.23 -41.59
C LEU A 15 28.87 37.85 -40.34
N ALA A 16 28.29 39.03 -40.50
CA ALA A 16 27.35 39.59 -39.53
C ALA A 16 26.02 38.82 -39.64
N PRO A 17 25.55 38.14 -38.59
CA PRO A 17 24.16 37.72 -38.55
C PRO A 17 23.30 38.94 -38.23
N LEU A 18 22.33 39.24 -39.09
CA LEU A 18 21.18 40.05 -38.71
C LEU A 18 20.49 39.33 -37.54
N ILE A 19 20.67 39.84 -36.33
CA ILE A 19 19.89 39.43 -35.17
C ILE A 19 18.52 40.09 -35.31
N SER A 20 17.63 39.42 -36.05
CA SER A 20 16.19 39.65 -35.91
C SER A 20 15.79 39.16 -34.52
N ALA A 21 15.74 40.09 -33.57
CA ALA A 21 15.15 39.86 -32.27
C ALA A 21 13.65 39.58 -32.46
N THR A 22 13.31 38.32 -32.70
CA THR A 22 11.99 37.79 -32.42
C THR A 22 12.00 37.42 -30.93
N PRO A 23 11.08 37.94 -30.10
CA PRO A 23 10.88 37.35 -28.80
C PRO A 23 10.46 35.89 -29.05
N ALA A 24 11.32 34.97 -28.65
CA ALA A 24 11.02 33.55 -28.66
C ALA A 24 9.81 33.36 -27.74
N LEU A 25 8.63 33.23 -28.36
CA LEU A 25 7.48 32.53 -27.78
C LEU A 25 8.03 31.26 -27.15
N GLY A 26 7.74 31.06 -25.86
CA GLY A 26 8.26 29.95 -25.07
C GLY A 26 8.17 28.64 -25.83
N GLN A 27 9.33 28.10 -26.23
CA GLN A 27 9.43 26.73 -26.66
C GLN A 27 9.20 25.87 -25.41
N GLU A 28 7.95 25.52 -25.13
CA GLU A 28 7.63 24.34 -24.33
C GLU A 28 8.24 23.14 -25.08
N HIS A 29 9.45 22.74 -24.67
CA HIS A 29 10.03 21.48 -25.13
C HIS A 29 9.05 20.37 -24.75
N PRO A 30 8.59 19.54 -25.70
CA PRO A 30 7.77 18.40 -25.36
C PRO A 30 8.56 17.51 -24.39
N PRO A 31 7.93 17.00 -23.32
CA PRO A 31 8.62 16.16 -22.35
C PRO A 31 9.25 14.98 -23.07
N SER A 32 10.49 14.67 -22.70
CA SER A 32 11.20 13.51 -23.22
C SER A 32 10.42 12.22 -22.91
N ALA A 33 10.62 11.17 -23.71
CA ALA A 33 9.97 9.88 -23.49
C ALA A 33 10.23 9.31 -22.08
N GLN A 34 11.41 9.62 -21.52
CA GLN A 34 11.78 9.23 -20.17
C GLN A 34 11.00 10.01 -19.10
N GLU A 35 10.80 11.32 -19.28
CA GLU A 35 9.98 12.14 -18.40
C GLU A 35 8.50 11.73 -18.44
N MET A 36 7.97 11.43 -19.63
CA MET A 36 6.60 10.92 -19.76
C MET A 36 6.41 9.58 -19.03
N THR A 37 7.37 8.67 -19.15
CA THR A 37 7.33 7.37 -18.46
C THR A 37 7.33 7.55 -16.94
N GLN A 38 8.19 8.42 -16.41
CA GLN A 38 8.24 8.72 -14.97
C GLN A 38 6.93 9.33 -14.48
N GLN A 39 6.32 10.25 -15.23
CA GLN A 39 5.02 10.82 -14.88
C GLN A 39 3.90 9.78 -14.86
N ILE A 40 3.88 8.85 -15.81
CA ILE A 40 2.90 7.75 -15.85
C ILE A 40 3.07 6.85 -14.61
N ILE A 41 4.31 6.46 -14.30
CA ILE A 41 4.61 5.64 -13.12
C ILE A 41 4.16 6.36 -11.85
N GLN A 42 4.53 7.63 -11.68
CA GLN A 42 4.14 8.47 -10.55
C GLN A 42 2.62 8.47 -10.36
N ARG A 43 1.86 8.87 -11.39
CA ARG A 43 0.39 8.94 -11.32
C ARG A 43 -0.24 7.59 -11.05
N SER A 44 0.32 6.52 -11.64
CA SER A 44 -0.19 5.17 -11.43
C SER A 44 -0.01 4.71 -9.98
N CYS A 45 1.12 5.05 -9.35
CA CYS A 45 1.41 4.71 -7.95
C CYS A 45 0.61 5.57 -6.96
N GLU A 46 0.39 6.85 -7.27
CA GLU A 46 -0.51 7.71 -6.48
C GLU A 46 -1.95 7.20 -6.55
N SER A 47 -2.43 6.87 -7.76
CA SER A 47 -3.77 6.31 -7.97
C SER A 47 -3.94 4.97 -7.25
N TYR A 48 -2.89 4.15 -7.20
CA TYR A 48 -2.91 2.91 -6.43
C TYR A 48 -3.09 3.15 -4.92
N GLY A 49 -2.32 4.06 -4.32
CA GLY A 49 -2.52 4.39 -2.90
C GLY A 49 -3.94 4.90 -2.61
N GLN A 50 -4.48 5.75 -3.48
CA GLN A 50 -5.85 6.27 -3.34
C GLN A 50 -6.92 5.19 -3.55
N SER A 51 -6.69 4.21 -4.43
CA SER A 51 -7.64 3.12 -4.65
C SER A 51 -7.72 2.20 -3.43
N LEU A 52 -6.59 1.93 -2.75
CA LEU A 52 -6.57 1.17 -1.50
C LEU A 52 -7.39 1.86 -0.41
N VAL A 53 -7.17 3.16 -0.20
CA VAL A 53 -7.92 3.96 0.79
C VAL A 53 -9.41 3.93 0.46
N SER A 54 -9.76 4.14 -0.81
CA SER A 54 -11.14 4.15 -1.26
C SER A 54 -11.81 2.79 -1.06
N ALA A 55 -11.13 1.69 -1.38
CA ALA A 55 -11.64 0.33 -1.19
C ALA A 55 -11.98 0.06 0.28
N ILE A 56 -11.08 0.40 1.21
CA ILE A 56 -11.31 0.19 2.65
C ILE A 56 -12.39 1.12 3.17
N ARG A 57 -12.40 2.39 2.77
CA ARG A 57 -13.45 3.35 3.14
C ARG A 57 -14.83 2.87 2.69
N THR A 58 -14.96 2.47 1.42
CA THR A 58 -16.22 1.97 0.86
C THR A 58 -16.66 0.67 1.53
N THR A 59 -15.73 -0.25 1.79
CA THR A 59 -16.02 -1.49 2.51
C THR A 59 -16.53 -1.19 3.92
N ALA A 60 -15.81 -0.39 4.69
CA ALA A 60 -16.21 -0.03 6.06
C ALA A 60 -17.57 0.68 6.09
N HIS A 61 -17.83 1.59 5.14
CA HIS A 61 -19.12 2.24 5.00
C HIS A 61 -20.23 1.22 4.68
N ASN A 62 -20.00 0.34 3.71
CA ASN A 62 -20.96 -0.68 3.29
C ASN A 62 -21.20 -1.76 4.34
N LEU A 63 -20.35 -1.91 5.33
CA LEU A 63 -20.57 -2.85 6.44
C LEU A 63 -21.17 -2.18 7.68
N SER A 64 -21.32 -0.84 7.67
CA SER A 64 -21.91 -0.11 8.78
C SER A 64 -23.39 -0.45 8.96
N ASP A 65 -23.84 -0.47 10.22
CA ASP A 65 -25.24 -0.75 10.58
C ASP A 65 -26.21 0.13 9.77
N ARG A 66 -25.89 1.42 9.62
CA ARG A 66 -26.67 2.37 8.85
C ARG A 66 -26.82 1.92 7.38
N ALA A 67 -25.71 1.60 6.71
CA ALA A 67 -25.75 1.20 5.30
C ALA A 67 -26.43 -0.16 5.10
N MET A 68 -26.34 -1.07 6.07
CA MET A 68 -27.04 -2.36 6.04
C MET A 68 -28.56 -2.16 6.17
N LEU A 69 -28.99 -1.31 7.11
CA LEU A 69 -30.40 -0.95 7.31
C LEU A 69 -30.99 -0.22 6.10
N GLU A 70 -30.26 0.74 5.51
CA GLU A 70 -30.69 1.47 4.30
C GLU A 70 -30.92 0.52 3.10
N ARG A 71 -30.29 -0.65 3.09
CA ARG A 71 -30.45 -1.68 2.05
C ARG A 71 -31.36 -2.83 2.44
N ASN A 72 -32.09 -2.73 3.56
CA ASN A 72 -32.92 -3.80 4.13
C ASN A 72 -32.15 -5.13 4.35
N GLN A 73 -30.88 -5.05 4.76
CA GLN A 73 -30.04 -6.20 5.08
C GLN A 73 -29.89 -6.36 6.60
N VAL A 74 -29.59 -7.59 7.03
CA VAL A 74 -29.30 -7.91 8.43
C VAL A 74 -28.01 -7.18 8.84
N THR A 75 -28.05 -6.44 9.96
CA THR A 75 -26.84 -5.80 10.49
C THR A 75 -25.84 -6.85 10.94
N LEU A 76 -24.59 -6.67 10.53
CA LEU A 76 -23.50 -7.50 11.01
C LEU A 76 -23.12 -7.04 12.40
N ASN A 77 -22.82 -7.96 13.31
CA ASN A 77 -22.21 -7.55 14.58
C ASN A 77 -20.79 -6.99 14.31
N ARG A 78 -20.26 -6.24 15.27
CA ARG A 78 -18.95 -5.58 15.13
C ARG A 78 -17.81 -6.56 14.84
N VAL A 79 -17.89 -7.79 15.37
CA VAL A 79 -16.87 -8.83 15.17
C VAL A 79 -16.86 -9.30 13.72
N ASP A 80 -18.03 -9.56 13.14
CA ASP A 80 -18.20 -9.99 11.74
C ASP A 80 -17.82 -8.88 10.76
N GLN A 81 -18.15 -7.62 11.07
CA GLN A 81 -17.68 -6.47 10.31
C GLN A 81 -16.14 -6.43 10.28
N GLN A 82 -15.51 -6.54 11.45
CA GLN A 82 -14.05 -6.50 11.57
C GLN A 82 -13.38 -7.69 10.87
N LYS A 83 -13.98 -8.89 10.94
CA LYS A 83 -13.51 -10.09 10.24
C LYS A 83 -13.57 -9.93 8.72
N THR A 84 -14.66 -9.35 8.21
CA THR A 84 -14.83 -9.09 6.78
C THR A 84 -13.78 -8.09 6.27
N ILE A 85 -13.58 -6.99 7.00
CA ILE A 85 -12.57 -5.99 6.61
C ILE A 85 -11.16 -6.57 6.66
N ARG A 86 -10.84 -7.38 7.69
CA ARG A 86 -9.57 -8.09 7.80
C ARG A 86 -9.33 -8.98 6.59
N SER A 87 -10.30 -9.79 6.19
CA SER A 87 -10.16 -10.69 5.04
C SER A 87 -9.87 -9.93 3.73
N ILE A 88 -10.50 -8.76 3.55
CA ILE A 88 -10.23 -7.90 2.39
C ILE A 88 -8.81 -7.34 2.43
N LEU A 89 -8.35 -6.87 3.59
CA LEU A 89 -6.98 -6.37 3.78
C LEU A 89 -5.95 -7.46 3.52
N GLU A 90 -6.20 -8.69 4.00
CA GLU A 90 -5.33 -9.86 3.75
C GLU A 90 -5.25 -10.16 2.26
N GLY A 91 -6.38 -10.18 1.54
CA GLY A 91 -6.39 -10.38 0.09
C GLY A 91 -5.61 -9.29 -0.68
N ILE A 92 -5.72 -8.02 -0.24
CA ILE A 92 -4.91 -6.92 -0.81
C ILE A 92 -3.42 -7.18 -0.59
N ILE A 93 -3.01 -7.53 0.64
CA ILE A 93 -1.61 -7.81 0.99
C ILE A 93 -1.05 -9.00 0.20
N GLU A 94 -1.82 -10.07 0.05
CA GLU A 94 -1.43 -11.25 -0.72
C GLU A 94 -1.26 -10.93 -2.21
N SER A 95 -2.10 -10.06 -2.75
CA SER A 95 -2.06 -9.64 -4.16
C SER A 95 -0.93 -8.67 -4.51
N GLU A 96 -0.29 -8.04 -3.52
CA GLU A 96 0.79 -7.08 -3.76
C GLU A 96 2.08 -7.81 -4.15
N PRO A 97 2.59 -7.67 -5.40
CA PRO A 97 3.80 -8.37 -5.82
C PRO A 97 5.07 -7.84 -5.14
N ASP A 98 5.17 -6.54 -4.86
CA ASP A 98 6.38 -5.93 -4.35
C ASP A 98 6.50 -6.04 -2.82
N ALA A 99 7.61 -6.58 -2.32
CA ALA A 99 7.79 -6.83 -0.89
C ALA A 99 7.78 -5.55 -0.04
N ALA A 100 8.38 -4.46 -0.54
CA ALA A 100 8.41 -3.19 0.18
C ALA A 100 7.01 -2.57 0.27
N SER A 101 6.28 -2.56 -0.85
CA SER A 101 4.88 -2.10 -0.90
C SER A 101 3.98 -2.96 0.00
N ARG A 102 4.15 -4.28 -0.04
CA ARG A 102 3.41 -5.24 0.80
C ARG A 102 3.61 -4.99 2.28
N GLN A 103 4.85 -4.73 2.70
CA GLN A 103 5.15 -4.42 4.10
C GLN A 103 4.47 -3.13 4.55
N ILE A 104 4.47 -2.08 3.71
CA ILE A 104 3.80 -0.81 4.01
C ILE A 104 2.29 -1.04 4.16
N ILE A 105 1.67 -1.76 3.22
CA ILE A 105 0.24 -2.09 3.27
C ILE A 105 -0.09 -2.91 4.52
N THR A 106 0.76 -3.87 4.90
CA THR A 106 0.57 -4.70 6.10
C THR A 106 0.57 -3.86 7.37
N ASN A 107 1.54 -2.93 7.49
CA ASN A 107 1.61 -2.02 8.63
C ASN A 107 0.37 -1.11 8.69
N ALA A 108 -0.04 -0.54 7.56
CA ALA A 108 -1.24 0.28 7.46
C ALA A 108 -2.51 -0.49 7.84
N ALA A 109 -2.64 -1.73 7.38
CA ALA A 109 -3.75 -2.63 7.71
C ALA A 109 -3.83 -2.90 9.21
N ASN A 110 -2.69 -3.18 9.86
CA ASN A 110 -2.62 -3.39 11.30
C ASN A 110 -3.02 -2.13 12.09
N ASP A 111 -2.57 -0.96 11.66
CA ASP A 111 -2.96 0.32 12.28
C ASP A 111 -4.46 0.62 12.13
N TYR A 112 -5.02 0.31 10.97
CA TYR A 112 -6.47 0.37 10.75
C TYR A 112 -7.21 -0.59 11.68
N LEU A 113 -6.83 -1.87 11.70
CA LEU A 113 -7.52 -2.89 12.49
C LEU A 113 -7.45 -2.62 14.01
N ARG A 114 -6.38 -2.00 14.48
CA ARG A 114 -6.20 -1.60 15.88
C ARG A 114 -7.05 -0.39 16.25
N SER A 115 -7.13 0.61 15.38
CA SER A 115 -7.79 1.89 15.68
C SER A 115 -9.25 1.97 15.22
N GLY A 116 -9.64 1.16 14.24
CA GLY A 116 -10.93 1.27 13.53
C GLY A 116 -11.07 2.54 12.69
N ARG A 117 -9.97 3.29 12.49
CA ARG A 117 -9.98 4.61 11.85
C ARG A 117 -9.30 4.61 10.51
N ILE A 118 -9.98 5.13 9.48
CA ILE A 118 -9.42 5.23 8.13
C ILE A 118 -8.20 6.15 8.07
N GLU A 119 -8.14 7.19 8.91
CA GLU A 119 -6.98 8.09 8.92
C GLU A 119 -5.70 7.39 9.41
N SER A 120 -5.83 6.33 10.22
CA SER A 120 -4.68 5.51 10.60
C SER A 120 -4.19 4.67 9.43
N PHE A 121 -5.10 4.16 8.60
CA PHE A 121 -4.73 3.47 7.35
C PHE A 121 -4.00 4.42 6.41
N GLU A 122 -4.56 5.60 6.15
CA GLU A 122 -3.97 6.61 5.26
C GLU A 122 -2.57 7.03 5.71
N ARG A 123 -2.38 7.30 7.01
CA ARG A 123 -1.04 7.60 7.56
C ARG A 123 -0.10 6.41 7.41
N GLY A 124 -0.58 5.19 7.65
CA GLY A 124 0.21 3.97 7.49
C GLY A 124 0.69 3.74 6.05
N LEU A 125 -0.03 4.25 5.05
CA LEU A 125 0.38 4.20 3.63
C LEU A 125 1.44 5.25 3.25
N THR A 126 1.94 6.03 4.21
CA THR A 126 3.03 6.98 3.95
C THR A 126 4.25 6.24 3.40
N GLY A 127 4.71 6.64 2.22
CA GLY A 127 5.85 6.00 1.54
C GLY A 127 5.45 4.92 0.52
N LEU A 128 4.18 4.51 0.45
CA LEU A 128 3.71 3.52 -0.55
C LEU A 128 4.00 3.99 -1.97
N THR A 129 3.69 5.25 -2.29
CA THR A 129 3.94 5.81 -3.62
C THR A 129 5.41 5.69 -4.01
N SER A 130 6.33 6.01 -3.09
CA SER A 130 7.77 5.92 -3.33
C SER A 130 8.23 4.46 -3.54
N ALA A 131 7.72 3.53 -2.73
CA ALA A 131 8.01 2.10 -2.88
C ALA A 131 7.50 1.57 -4.24
N CYS A 132 6.26 1.89 -4.60
CA CYS A 132 5.66 1.52 -5.88
C CYS A 132 6.45 2.09 -7.08
N ILE A 133 6.89 3.35 -7.00
CA ILE A 133 7.70 3.95 -8.08
C ILE A 133 9.01 3.20 -8.24
N LYS A 134 9.70 2.89 -7.14
CA LYS A 134 10.96 2.13 -7.19
C LYS A 134 10.75 0.74 -7.79
N ALA A 135 9.69 0.04 -7.39
CA ALA A 135 9.34 -1.28 -7.91
C ALA A 135 9.03 -1.23 -9.42
N ARG A 136 8.28 -0.23 -9.89
CA ARG A 136 7.93 -0.08 -11.31
C ARG A 136 9.06 0.46 -12.18
N ALA A 137 9.95 1.27 -11.63
CA ALA A 137 11.11 1.78 -12.34
C ALA A 137 12.21 0.73 -12.48
N ASN A 138 12.33 -0.21 -11.54
CA ASN A 138 13.31 -1.29 -11.53
C ASN A 138 12.65 -2.67 -11.27
N PRO A 139 11.87 -3.20 -12.23
CA PRO A 139 11.13 -4.46 -12.05
C PRO A 139 12.04 -5.69 -11.85
N GLN A 140 13.32 -5.62 -12.23
CA GLN A 140 14.29 -6.71 -12.00
C GLN A 140 14.89 -6.74 -10.59
N ALA A 141 14.67 -5.70 -9.77
CA ALA A 141 15.21 -5.61 -8.42
C ALA A 141 14.24 -6.09 -7.32
N SER A 142 12.97 -6.35 -7.66
CA SER A 142 12.00 -6.93 -6.72
C SER A 142 12.19 -8.45 -6.68
N PRO A 143 12.83 -9.02 -5.65
CA PRO A 143 13.00 -10.45 -5.57
C PRO A 143 11.63 -11.05 -5.30
N SER A 144 11.12 -11.86 -6.23
CA SER A 144 9.88 -12.64 -6.10
C SER A 144 10.02 -13.81 -5.10
N THR A 145 10.97 -13.74 -4.17
CA THR A 145 11.07 -14.70 -3.08
C THR A 145 9.99 -14.38 -2.06
N PRO A 146 9.14 -15.34 -1.68
CA PRO A 146 8.41 -15.26 -0.43
C PRO A 146 9.47 -15.29 0.68
N GLN A 147 9.99 -14.13 1.05
CA GLN A 147 10.68 -13.99 2.31
C GLN A 147 9.61 -14.20 3.36
N THR A 148 9.70 -15.34 4.05
CA THR A 148 9.13 -15.49 5.38
C THR A 148 9.57 -14.27 6.16
N ILE A 149 8.66 -13.32 6.34
CA ILE A 149 8.92 -12.14 7.14
C ILE A 149 8.97 -12.63 8.59
N GLU A 150 10.17 -12.99 9.03
CA GLU A 150 10.45 -13.46 10.40
C GLU A 150 10.56 -12.29 11.39
N ASP A 151 10.38 -11.03 10.95
CA ASP A 151 10.56 -9.82 11.78
C ASP A 151 9.52 -8.69 11.59
N ALA A 152 8.52 -8.87 10.73
CA ALA A 152 7.23 -8.24 10.96
C ALA A 152 6.43 -9.25 11.78
N PRO A 153 5.67 -8.84 12.81
CA PRO A 153 4.71 -9.76 13.38
C PRO A 153 3.84 -10.25 12.23
N ALA A 154 4.03 -11.51 11.83
CA ALA A 154 3.01 -12.23 11.10
C ALA A 154 1.70 -11.91 11.81
N PRO A 155 0.58 -11.62 11.10
CA PRO A 155 -0.70 -11.47 11.75
C PRO A 155 -0.87 -12.71 12.62
N ASN A 156 -0.79 -12.47 13.92
CA ASN A 156 -0.48 -13.47 14.92
C ASN A 156 -1.38 -14.70 14.72
N ARG A 157 -0.78 -15.84 14.33
CA ARG A 157 -1.47 -17.14 14.21
C ARG A 157 -1.99 -17.65 15.57
N GLU A 158 -1.68 -16.94 16.65
CA GLU A 158 -2.14 -17.16 18.02
C GLU A 158 -3.37 -16.31 18.39
N TRP A 159 -4.00 -15.58 17.45
CA TRP A 159 -5.39 -15.14 17.65
C TRP A 159 -6.34 -16.33 17.47
N ARG A 160 -6.12 -17.42 18.21
CA ARG A 160 -7.18 -18.36 18.53
C ARG A 160 -8.20 -17.56 19.32
N TYR A 161 -9.22 -17.06 18.64
CA TYR A 161 -10.48 -16.82 19.30
C TYR A 161 -10.84 -18.14 19.98
N ARG A 162 -10.80 -18.09 21.31
CA ARG A 162 -11.57 -18.97 22.16
C ARG A 162 -13.01 -18.82 21.66
N ASP A 163 -13.49 -19.87 21.00
CA ASP A 163 -14.89 -20.04 20.64
C ASP A 163 -15.67 -20.07 21.97
N ASP A 164 -16.28 -18.96 22.37
CA ASP A 164 -17.26 -18.94 23.47
C ASP A 164 -18.62 -19.47 22.96
N ASN A 165 -18.59 -20.63 22.28
CA ASN A 165 -19.73 -21.45 21.90
C ASN A 165 -19.35 -22.94 21.92
N GLN A 166 -18.72 -23.38 23.00
CA GLN A 166 -18.56 -24.80 23.31
C GLN A 166 -19.41 -25.17 24.55
N GLU A 167 -20.73 -25.24 24.36
CA GLU A 167 -21.57 -26.23 25.04
C GLU A 167 -21.40 -27.56 24.26
N GLN A 168 -21.15 -28.76 24.79
CA GLN A 168 -21.16 -29.38 26.12
C GLN A 168 -20.39 -30.72 26.00
N THR A 169 -19.49 -31.05 26.93
CA THR A 169 -19.54 -32.33 27.71
C THR A 169 -18.46 -32.30 28.82
N PRO A 170 -18.83 -32.35 30.11
CA PRO A 170 -17.89 -32.65 31.17
C PRO A 170 -17.81 -34.17 31.37
N GLU A 171 -16.68 -34.80 31.01
CA GLU A 171 -16.35 -36.11 31.55
C GLU A 171 -15.97 -35.96 33.03
N GLN A 172 -16.84 -36.45 33.90
CA GLN A 172 -16.52 -36.71 35.31
C GLN A 172 -15.35 -37.69 35.41
N PRO A 173 -14.48 -37.48 36.41
CA PRO A 173 -14.28 -38.53 37.40
C PRO A 173 -14.81 -38.06 38.75
N ARG A 174 -15.77 -38.84 39.27
CA ARG A 174 -16.32 -38.72 40.62
C ARG A 174 -15.21 -38.65 41.67
N ARG A 175 -15.28 -37.64 42.54
CA ARG A 175 -15.14 -37.78 44.01
C ARG A 175 -15.53 -36.46 44.68
N SER A 176 -16.78 -36.40 45.13
CA SER A 176 -17.26 -35.40 46.08
C SER A 176 -16.63 -35.66 47.45
N THR A 177 -16.04 -34.62 48.05
CA THR A 177 -15.76 -34.57 49.49
C THR A 177 -16.36 -33.30 50.06
N LEU A 178 -17.68 -33.31 50.24
CA LEU A 178 -18.35 -32.49 51.26
C LEU A 178 -19.35 -33.38 52.00
N PRO A 179 -19.36 -33.37 53.34
CA PRO A 179 -20.16 -34.27 54.15
C PRO A 179 -21.65 -33.91 54.10
N SER A 180 -22.50 -34.93 53.98
CA SER A 180 -23.97 -34.81 54.00
C SER A 180 -24.50 -34.53 55.41
N ARG A 181 -25.59 -33.75 55.44
CA ARG A 181 -26.26 -33.17 56.59
C ARG A 181 -27.25 -34.14 57.26
N ASP A 182 -26.76 -35.24 57.81
CA ASP A 182 -27.54 -36.21 58.63
C ASP A 182 -26.91 -36.41 60.03
N SER A 183 -26.52 -35.33 60.72
CA SER A 183 -25.99 -35.40 62.10
C SER A 183 -26.55 -34.33 63.04
N TYR A 184 -27.78 -33.88 62.80
CA TYR A 184 -28.52 -33.08 63.78
C TYR A 184 -29.92 -33.66 64.00
N LEU A 185 -29.94 -34.86 64.59
CA LEU A 185 -30.99 -35.34 65.48
C LEU A 185 -30.31 -35.94 66.72
#